data_AF-A0A7D7A173-F1
#
_entry.id   AF-A0A7D7A173-F1
#
_cell.length_a   1.000
_cell.length_b   1.000
_cell.length_c   1.000
_cell.angle_alpha   90.00
_cell.angle_beta   90.00
_cell.angle_gamma   90.00
#
_symmetry.space_group_name_H-M   'P 1'
#
loop_
_entity.id
_entity.type
_entity.pdbx_description
1 polymer ?
#
loop_
_entity_poly.entity_id
_entity_poly.type
_entity_poly.pdbx_seq_one_letter_code
_entity_poly.pdbx_strand_id
1 'polypeptide(L)'
;MAVSATYETESEFLSDKYFDELNELMKNNGNSKKIIGEQIINKMIDDLEQNPDDLKGSKNFTKFFETFDKNINNIDNITERMHFFRNKLNSYSDAPAKLDDMVTLAAKGEWKVFSAKFHRYNYEDINGALNIKFISKDGRFEAVYNIESESIVTDPANMGTYNYAPGSINIIKFYNHTKYDKKPWKKWGNIEGFSYENIMKLKSEHGTAESKNAYKEIKKMINRKRGI
;
A
#
# COMPACT_ATOMS: atom_id res chain seq x y z
N MET A 1 54.30 3.95 -6.73
CA MET A 1 53.13 4.80 -7.04
C MET A 1 51.90 4.01 -6.62
N ALA A 2 51.18 4.48 -5.61
CA ALA A 2 49.95 3.85 -5.15
C ALA A 2 48.81 4.25 -6.10
N VAL A 3 48.14 3.26 -6.66
CA VAL A 3 46.90 3.46 -7.41
C VAL A 3 45.84 3.82 -6.39
N SER A 4 45.40 5.07 -6.40
CA SER A 4 44.23 5.53 -5.66
C SER A 4 43.02 4.79 -6.24
N ALA A 5 42.47 3.85 -5.47
CA ALA A 5 41.15 3.34 -5.71
C ALA A 5 40.18 4.51 -5.53
N THR A 6 39.56 4.93 -6.63
CA THR A 6 38.41 5.82 -6.59
C THR A 6 37.31 5.09 -5.83
N TYR A 7 37.02 5.53 -4.62
CA TYR A 7 35.79 5.17 -3.93
C TYR A 7 34.66 5.69 -4.82
N GLU A 8 33.98 4.79 -5.56
CA GLU A 8 32.69 5.14 -6.15
C GLU A 8 31.80 5.54 -4.97
N THR A 9 31.54 6.84 -4.86
CA THR A 9 30.56 7.35 -3.91
C THR A 9 29.22 6.71 -4.24
N GLU A 10 28.58 6.08 -3.25
CA GLU A 10 27.22 5.58 -3.38
C GLU A 10 26.34 6.66 -4.02
N SER A 11 25.48 6.26 -4.96
CA SER A 11 24.55 7.20 -5.58
C SER A 11 23.67 7.87 -4.54
N GLU A 12 23.41 9.16 -4.74
CA GLU A 12 22.45 9.90 -3.93
C GLU A 12 21.07 9.23 -4.05
N PHE A 13 20.43 9.01 -2.90
CA PHE A 13 19.11 8.39 -2.82
C PHE A 13 18.10 9.11 -3.74
N LEU A 14 17.29 8.34 -4.46
CA LEU A 14 16.30 8.82 -5.44
C LEU A 14 16.86 9.57 -6.67
N SER A 15 18.18 9.68 -6.84
CA SER A 15 18.77 10.18 -8.09
C SER A 15 18.49 9.21 -9.26
N ASP A 16 18.66 9.67 -10.51
CA ASP A 16 18.51 8.76 -11.65
C ASP A 16 19.57 7.65 -11.62
N LYS A 17 20.79 7.99 -11.20
CA LYS A 17 21.90 7.07 -11.01
C LYS A 17 21.57 5.97 -9.99
N TYR A 18 20.87 6.30 -8.90
CA TYR A 18 20.40 5.33 -7.91
C TYR A 18 19.57 4.21 -8.56
N PHE A 19 18.59 4.57 -9.37
CA PHE A 19 17.76 3.58 -10.04
C PHE A 19 18.52 2.82 -11.15
N ASP A 20 19.48 3.47 -11.79
CA ASP A 20 20.32 2.81 -12.79
C ASP A 20 21.19 1.73 -12.12
N GLU A 21 21.82 2.03 -10.98
CA GLU A 21 22.60 1.08 -10.19
C GLU A 21 21.75 -0.12 -9.73
N LEU A 22 20.52 0.11 -9.24
CA LEU A 22 19.60 -0.99 -8.88
C LEU A 22 19.23 -1.86 -10.10
N ASN A 23 19.01 -1.25 -11.27
CA ASN A 23 18.68 -1.99 -12.47
C ASN A 23 19.87 -2.80 -13.01
N GLU A 24 21.09 -2.25 -12.95
CA GLU A 24 22.32 -2.94 -13.33
C GLU A 24 22.60 -4.14 -12.42
N LEU A 25 22.36 -4.00 -11.11
CA LEU A 25 22.47 -5.11 -10.16
C LEU A 25 21.55 -6.28 -10.57
N MET A 26 20.32 -5.98 -11.00
CA MET A 26 19.36 -7.00 -11.48
C MET A 26 19.79 -7.63 -12.83
N LYS A 27 20.32 -6.84 -13.77
CA LYS A 27 20.74 -7.35 -15.10
C LYS A 27 21.94 -8.29 -15.03
N ASN A 28 22.95 -7.93 -14.24
CA ASN A 28 24.22 -8.65 -14.18
C ASN A 28 24.14 -10.01 -13.47
N ASN A 29 23.01 -10.30 -12.82
CA ASN A 29 22.83 -11.46 -11.95
C ASN A 29 21.65 -12.35 -12.39
N GLY A 30 21.48 -12.55 -13.69
CA GLY A 30 20.29 -13.16 -14.31
C GLY A 30 19.80 -14.51 -13.75
N ASN A 31 20.68 -15.33 -13.17
CA ASN A 31 20.30 -16.61 -12.54
C ASN A 31 19.87 -16.49 -11.07
N SER A 32 20.08 -15.33 -10.44
CA SER A 32 19.87 -15.07 -9.01
C SER A 32 18.81 -14.00 -8.74
N LYS A 33 17.90 -13.75 -9.69
CA LYS A 33 16.90 -12.66 -9.64
C LYS A 33 16.12 -12.58 -8.32
N LYS A 34 15.86 -13.71 -7.67
CA LYS A 34 15.16 -13.76 -6.37
C LYS A 34 16.00 -13.13 -5.25
N ILE A 35 17.24 -13.59 -5.11
CA ILE A 35 18.19 -13.10 -4.10
C ILE A 35 18.45 -11.61 -4.33
N ILE A 36 18.69 -11.24 -5.58
CA ILE A 36 18.96 -9.84 -5.95
C ILE A 36 17.73 -8.96 -5.76
N GLY A 37 16.54 -9.45 -6.11
CA GLY A 37 15.28 -8.74 -5.88
C GLY A 37 15.07 -8.44 -4.40
N GLU A 38 15.32 -9.43 -3.53
CA GLU A 38 15.26 -9.26 -2.08
C GLU A 38 16.33 -8.27 -1.56
N GLN A 39 17.56 -8.31 -2.07
CA GLN A 39 18.60 -7.35 -1.73
C GLN A 39 18.22 -5.92 -2.13
N ILE A 40 17.70 -5.73 -3.35
CA ILE A 40 17.25 -4.42 -3.83
C ILE A 40 16.10 -3.90 -2.95
N ILE A 41 15.12 -4.75 -2.63
CA ILE A 41 14.00 -4.34 -1.76
C ILE A 41 14.53 -3.91 -0.40
N ASN A 42 15.38 -4.71 0.25
CA ASN A 42 15.92 -4.35 1.56
C ASN A 42 16.73 -3.06 1.51
N LYS A 43 17.56 -2.86 0.47
CA LYS A 43 18.26 -1.60 0.27
C LYS A 43 17.30 -0.42 0.14
N MET A 44 16.25 -0.54 -0.69
CA MET A 44 15.24 0.52 -0.83
C MET A 44 14.47 0.80 0.47
N ILE A 45 14.25 -0.22 1.30
CA ILE A 45 13.69 -0.07 2.65
C ILE A 45 14.67 0.73 3.51
N ASP A 46 15.92 0.29 3.63
CA ASP A 46 16.96 0.93 4.46
C ASP A 46 17.16 2.40 4.06
N ASP A 47 17.28 2.67 2.75
CA ASP A 47 17.51 4.02 2.23
C ASP A 47 16.31 4.96 2.52
N LEU A 48 15.06 4.46 2.38
CA LEU A 48 13.87 5.26 2.71
C LEU A 48 13.69 5.46 4.22
N GLU A 49 14.05 4.47 5.04
CA GLU A 49 14.00 4.60 6.51
C GLU A 49 15.01 5.62 7.03
N GLN A 50 16.17 5.73 6.37
CA GLN A 50 17.19 6.73 6.67
C GLN A 50 16.84 8.12 6.15
N ASN A 51 16.09 8.21 5.04
CA ASN A 51 15.77 9.45 4.35
C ASN A 51 14.25 9.59 4.08
N PRO A 52 13.39 9.56 5.13
CA PRO A 52 11.95 9.44 4.95
C PRO A 52 11.30 10.66 4.29
N ASP A 53 11.87 11.85 4.50
CA ASP A 53 11.29 13.11 4.00
C ASP A 53 11.63 13.36 2.52
N ASP A 54 12.70 12.75 2.02
CA ASP A 54 13.23 12.96 0.67
C ASP A 54 12.33 12.38 -0.44
N LEU A 55 11.53 11.36 -0.12
CA LEU A 55 10.63 10.76 -1.10
C LEU A 55 9.54 11.74 -1.52
N LYS A 56 8.97 12.48 -0.58
CA LYS A 56 7.86 13.40 -0.88
C LYS A 56 8.38 14.62 -1.64
N GLY A 57 7.79 14.87 -2.82
CA GLY A 57 8.23 15.95 -3.70
C GLY A 57 9.41 15.59 -4.62
N SER A 58 9.99 14.39 -4.49
CA SER A 58 11.00 13.92 -5.43
C SER A 58 10.42 13.77 -6.85
N LYS A 59 11.19 14.19 -7.87
CA LYS A 59 10.87 13.93 -9.28
C LYS A 59 10.74 12.43 -9.59
N ASN A 60 11.37 11.59 -8.77
CA ASN A 60 11.39 10.14 -8.90
C ASN A 60 10.43 9.43 -7.94
N PHE A 61 9.46 10.15 -7.34
CA PHE A 61 8.44 9.58 -6.45
C PHE A 61 7.77 8.33 -7.05
N THR A 62 7.21 8.43 -8.26
CA THR A 62 6.56 7.29 -8.92
C THR A 62 7.55 6.17 -9.26
N LYS A 63 8.76 6.54 -9.69
CA LYS A 63 9.84 5.60 -10.07
C LYS A 63 10.28 4.75 -8.88
N PHE A 64 10.26 5.30 -7.66
CA PHE A 64 10.51 4.54 -6.44
C PHE A 64 9.52 3.39 -6.27
N PHE A 65 8.21 3.66 -6.25
CA PHE A 65 7.20 2.63 -6.09
C PHE A 65 7.20 1.62 -7.24
N GLU A 66 7.39 2.07 -8.49
CA GLU A 66 7.52 1.17 -9.65
C GLU A 66 8.70 0.23 -9.53
N THR A 67 9.86 0.74 -9.08
CA THR A 67 11.05 -0.08 -8.87
C THR A 67 10.85 -1.05 -7.71
N PHE A 68 10.20 -0.61 -6.63
CA PHE A 68 9.90 -1.46 -5.47
C PHE A 68 8.97 -2.62 -5.87
N ASP A 69 7.81 -2.31 -6.46
CA ASP A 69 6.82 -3.31 -6.90
C ASP A 69 7.40 -4.28 -7.93
N LYS A 70 8.23 -3.79 -8.86
CA LYS A 70 8.93 -4.61 -9.85
C LYS A 70 9.81 -5.66 -9.17
N ASN A 71 10.54 -5.29 -8.13
CA ASN A 71 11.41 -6.22 -7.41
C ASN A 71 10.62 -7.19 -6.52
N ILE A 72 9.47 -6.78 -5.97
CA ILE A 72 8.55 -7.71 -5.28
C ILE A 72 8.08 -8.83 -6.22
N ASN A 73 7.83 -8.52 -7.50
CA ASN A 73 7.45 -9.53 -8.49
C ASN A 73 8.57 -10.53 -8.83
N ASN A 74 9.82 -10.26 -8.43
CA ASN A 74 10.96 -11.16 -8.64
C ASN A 74 11.20 -12.14 -7.47
N ILE A 75 10.55 -11.96 -6.32
CA ILE A 75 10.75 -12.79 -5.13
C ILE A 75 9.65 -13.83 -4.92
N ASP A 76 9.96 -14.88 -4.16
CA ASP A 76 9.02 -15.97 -3.89
C ASP A 76 8.04 -15.62 -2.79
N ASN A 77 8.50 -14.99 -1.70
CA ASN A 77 7.68 -14.72 -0.53
C ASN A 77 7.99 -13.34 0.03
N ILE A 78 6.95 -12.68 0.54
CA ILE A 78 7.10 -11.46 1.34
C ILE A 78 7.63 -11.85 2.72
N THR A 79 8.69 -11.19 3.17
CA THR A 79 9.17 -11.30 4.55
C THR A 79 8.31 -10.46 5.49
N GLU A 80 8.37 -10.71 6.79
CA GLU A 80 7.62 -9.93 7.77
C GLU A 80 8.01 -8.45 7.75
N ARG A 81 9.31 -8.16 7.61
CA ARG A 81 9.84 -6.81 7.45
C ARG A 81 9.17 -6.09 6.28
N MET A 82 9.17 -6.70 5.10
CA MET A 82 8.50 -6.15 3.92
C MET A 82 7.00 -5.95 4.19
N HIS A 83 6.33 -6.96 4.74
CA HIS A 83 4.91 -6.91 5.04
C HIS A 83 4.50 -5.69 5.88
N PHE A 84 5.20 -5.43 6.99
CA PHE A 84 4.88 -4.27 7.83
C PHE A 84 5.39 -2.95 7.24
N PHE A 85 6.46 -2.97 6.43
CA PHE A 85 6.93 -1.80 5.71
C PHE A 85 5.89 -1.21 4.73
N ARG A 86 4.90 -2.00 4.31
CA ARG A 86 3.75 -1.49 3.54
C ARG A 86 3.01 -0.37 4.24
N ASN A 87 3.01 -0.32 5.57
CA ASN A 87 2.40 0.79 6.31
C ASN A 87 3.19 2.08 6.12
N LYS A 88 4.53 2.00 6.12
CA LYS A 88 5.40 3.13 5.80
C LYS A 88 5.19 3.59 4.36
N LEU A 89 5.16 2.68 3.39
CA LEU A 89 4.83 3.03 2.01
C LEU A 89 3.45 3.72 1.91
N ASN A 90 2.44 3.22 2.61
CA ASN A 90 1.08 3.79 2.57
C ASN A 90 0.99 5.21 3.16
N SER A 91 1.94 5.59 4.03
CA SER A 91 2.02 6.95 4.60
C SER A 91 2.29 8.04 3.55
N TYR A 92 2.80 7.67 2.38
CA TYR A 92 3.03 8.57 1.24
C TYR A 92 1.83 8.69 0.30
N SER A 93 0.67 8.14 0.68
CA SER A 93 -0.53 8.13 -0.17
C SER A 93 -1.17 9.49 -0.41
N ASP A 94 -0.85 10.50 0.40
CA ASP A 94 -1.55 11.78 0.47
C ASP A 94 -3.09 11.62 0.67
N ALA A 95 -3.53 10.50 1.25
CA ALA A 95 -4.92 10.31 1.64
C ALA A 95 -5.30 11.36 2.70
N PRO A 96 -6.34 12.18 2.47
CA PRO A 96 -6.72 13.25 3.39
C PRO A 96 -7.26 12.70 4.71
N ALA A 97 -7.16 13.44 5.81
CA ALA A 97 -7.68 12.97 7.09
C ALA A 97 -9.23 12.87 7.12
N LYS A 98 -9.92 13.67 6.30
CA LYS A 98 -11.38 13.80 6.29
C LYS A 98 -12.02 13.07 5.12
N LEU A 99 -13.17 12.47 5.39
CA LEU A 99 -13.96 11.72 4.40
C LEU A 99 -14.43 12.61 3.25
N ASP A 100 -14.85 13.85 3.51
CA ASP A 100 -15.36 14.74 2.45
C ASP A 100 -14.29 15.10 1.40
N ASP A 101 -13.05 15.28 1.84
CA ASP A 101 -11.90 15.49 0.96
C ASP A 101 -11.64 14.24 0.11
N MET A 102 -11.66 13.05 0.73
CA MET A 102 -11.53 11.79 -0.01
C MET A 102 -12.65 11.61 -1.05
N VAL A 103 -13.89 11.95 -0.70
CA VAL A 103 -15.03 11.93 -1.64
C VAL A 103 -14.79 12.89 -2.81
N THR A 104 -14.19 14.05 -2.56
CA THR A 104 -13.80 15.01 -3.60
C THR A 104 -12.74 14.42 -4.54
N LEU A 105 -11.70 13.78 -4.01
CA LEU A 105 -10.68 13.11 -4.82
C LEU A 105 -11.26 11.92 -5.61
N ALA A 106 -12.20 11.18 -5.01
CA ALA A 106 -12.89 10.09 -5.68
C ALA A 106 -13.82 10.58 -6.80
N ALA A 107 -14.45 11.74 -6.62
CA ALA A 107 -15.24 12.40 -7.66
C ALA A 107 -14.36 12.76 -8.88
N LYS A 108 -13.14 13.26 -8.64
CA LYS A 108 -12.13 13.55 -9.67
C LYS A 108 -11.48 12.31 -10.31
N GLY A 109 -11.74 11.12 -9.77
CA GLY A 109 -11.20 9.86 -10.28
C GLY A 109 -9.75 9.57 -9.86
N GLU A 110 -9.24 10.32 -8.88
CA GLU A 110 -7.92 10.12 -8.27
C GLU A 110 -7.94 8.95 -7.27
N TRP A 111 -9.12 8.70 -6.68
CA TRP A 111 -9.40 7.56 -5.81
C TRP A 111 -10.68 6.83 -6.25
N LYS A 112 -10.79 5.56 -5.90
CA LYS A 112 -11.91 4.69 -6.25
C LYS A 112 -12.48 4.07 -4.99
N VAL A 113 -13.79 4.24 -4.78
CA VAL A 113 -14.51 3.56 -3.71
C VAL A 113 -14.56 2.06 -3.99
N PHE A 114 -14.17 1.25 -3.01
CA PHE A 114 -14.13 -0.20 -3.13
C PHE A 114 -14.96 -0.85 -2.01
N SER A 115 -15.86 -1.75 -2.37
CA SER A 115 -16.59 -2.55 -1.39
C SER A 115 -15.69 -3.71 -0.96
N ALA A 116 -14.91 -3.51 0.10
CA ALA A 116 -14.08 -4.57 0.63
C ALA A 116 -14.87 -5.46 1.61
N LYS A 117 -14.65 -6.78 1.48
CA LYS A 117 -15.04 -7.77 2.50
C LYS A 117 -14.25 -7.57 3.80
N PHE A 118 -12.98 -7.27 3.64
CA PHE A 118 -12.06 -6.94 4.73
C PHE A 118 -12.19 -5.44 5.07
N HIS A 119 -11.72 -5.00 6.24
CA HIS A 119 -11.90 -3.64 6.80
C HIS A 119 -13.30 -3.29 7.33
N ARG A 120 -14.14 -4.30 7.58
CA ARG A 120 -15.50 -4.14 8.13
C ARG A 120 -15.68 -4.91 9.45
N TYR A 121 -14.72 -4.76 10.35
CA TYR A 121 -14.75 -5.38 11.66
C TYR A 121 -15.07 -4.33 12.73
N ASN A 122 -15.94 -4.67 13.68
CA ASN A 122 -16.13 -3.81 14.85
C ASN A 122 -14.86 -3.87 15.69
N TYR A 123 -14.32 -2.70 16.02
CA TYR A 123 -13.11 -2.55 16.81
C TYR A 123 -13.32 -1.42 17.79
N GLU A 124 -13.26 -1.73 19.09
CA GLU A 124 -13.62 -0.78 20.16
C GLU A 124 -14.99 -0.14 19.87
N ASP A 125 -15.06 1.19 19.83
CA ASP A 125 -16.30 1.94 19.59
C ASP A 125 -16.60 2.16 18.10
N ILE A 126 -15.78 1.64 17.18
CA ILE A 126 -15.96 1.82 15.74
C ILE A 126 -16.91 0.74 15.18
N ASN A 127 -18.05 1.18 14.65
CA ASN A 127 -18.94 0.32 13.85
C ASN A 127 -18.33 0.04 12.46
N GLY A 128 -17.85 -1.19 12.26
CA GLY A 128 -17.24 -1.64 11.00
C GLY A 128 -18.21 -1.66 9.81
N ALA A 129 -19.52 -1.60 10.03
CA ALA A 129 -20.51 -1.47 8.95
C ALA A 129 -20.33 -0.16 8.18
N LEU A 130 -19.88 0.90 8.87
CA LEU A 130 -19.75 2.25 8.33
C LEU A 130 -18.36 2.51 7.74
N ASN A 131 -17.45 1.54 7.80
CA ASN A 131 -16.14 1.64 7.16
C ASN A 131 -16.25 1.53 5.64
N ILE A 132 -15.54 2.40 4.93
CA ILE A 132 -15.51 2.49 3.47
C ILE A 132 -14.06 2.58 3.02
N LYS A 133 -13.67 1.60 2.19
CA LYS A 133 -12.34 1.55 1.59
C LYS A 133 -12.29 2.36 0.30
N PHE A 134 -11.23 3.12 0.15
CA PHE A 134 -10.82 3.79 -1.06
C PHE A 134 -9.46 3.25 -1.49
N ILE A 135 -9.26 3.17 -2.80
CA ILE A 135 -8.01 2.76 -3.41
C ILE A 135 -7.61 3.84 -4.42
N SER A 136 -6.36 4.27 -4.37
CA SER A 136 -5.78 5.22 -5.33
C SER A 136 -5.95 4.76 -6.78
N LYS A 137 -5.88 5.69 -7.72
CA LYS A 137 -6.14 5.43 -9.15
C LYS A 137 -5.27 4.31 -9.72
N ASP A 138 -4.00 4.26 -9.32
CA ASP A 138 -3.01 3.25 -9.71
C ASP A 138 -3.13 1.93 -8.93
N GLY A 139 -3.89 1.94 -7.83
CA GLY A 139 -4.22 0.77 -7.04
C GLY A 139 -3.29 0.49 -5.85
N ARG A 140 -2.25 1.32 -5.65
CA ARG A 140 -1.19 1.09 -4.67
C ARG A 140 -1.63 1.41 -3.25
N PHE A 141 -2.11 2.63 -3.07
CA PHE A 141 -2.49 3.13 -1.76
C PHE A 141 -3.93 2.81 -1.42
N GLU A 142 -4.16 2.47 -0.16
CA GLU A 142 -5.48 2.24 0.40
C GLU A 142 -5.73 3.17 1.58
N ALA A 143 -6.94 3.67 1.67
CA ALA A 143 -7.41 4.43 2.83
C ALA A 143 -8.80 3.92 3.20
N VAL A 144 -9.07 3.83 4.49
CA VAL A 144 -10.38 3.42 5.01
C VAL A 144 -10.91 4.59 5.82
N TYR A 145 -12.17 4.95 5.61
CA TYR A 145 -12.85 6.01 6.36
C TYR A 145 -14.09 5.43 7.01
N ASN A 146 -14.44 5.95 8.17
CA ASN A 146 -15.71 5.65 8.80
C ASN A 146 -16.68 6.80 8.51
N ILE A 147 -17.91 6.48 8.09
CA ILE A 147 -18.92 7.50 7.75
C ILE A 147 -19.35 8.28 9.00
N GLU A 148 -19.51 7.61 10.14
CA GLU A 148 -20.00 8.25 11.37
C GLU A 148 -18.97 9.21 11.97
N SER A 149 -17.69 8.84 11.99
CA SER A 149 -16.63 9.74 12.48
C SER A 149 -16.10 10.72 11.42
N GLU A 150 -16.52 10.56 10.16
CA GLU A 150 -16.07 11.31 8.98
C GLU A 150 -14.54 11.39 8.82
N SER A 151 -13.82 10.42 9.38
CA SER A 151 -12.37 10.46 9.52
C SER A 151 -11.72 9.15 9.05
N ILE A 152 -10.45 9.23 8.72
CA ILE A 152 -9.64 8.07 8.36
C ILE A 152 -9.57 7.08 9.53
N VAL A 153 -9.68 5.79 9.21
CA VAL A 153 -9.60 4.67 10.14
C VAL A 153 -8.15 4.19 10.21
N THR A 154 -7.58 4.27 11.41
CA THR A 154 -6.20 3.88 11.71
C THR A 154 -6.12 2.70 12.66
N ASP A 155 -7.25 2.09 13.00
CA ASP A 155 -7.30 0.94 13.90
C ASP A 155 -6.62 -0.29 13.26
N PRO A 156 -6.04 -1.19 14.08
CA PRO A 156 -5.22 -2.29 13.59
C PRO A 156 -6.00 -3.34 12.80
N ALA A 157 -7.32 -3.41 12.93
CA ALA A 157 -8.15 -4.38 12.22
C ALA A 157 -8.55 -3.87 10.83
N ASN A 158 -8.78 -2.57 10.68
CA ASN A 158 -9.43 -2.00 9.52
C ASN A 158 -8.61 -0.98 8.73
N MET A 159 -7.44 -0.54 9.21
CA MET A 159 -6.62 0.45 8.48
C MET A 159 -6.32 0.05 7.02
N GLY A 160 -6.17 1.05 6.16
CA GLY A 160 -5.66 0.87 4.79
C GLY A 160 -4.15 0.61 4.78
N THR A 161 -3.69 -0.15 3.79
CA THR A 161 -2.26 -0.50 3.61
C THR A 161 -1.82 -0.31 2.16
N TYR A 162 -0.52 -0.40 1.90
CA TYR A 162 0.02 -0.39 0.54
C TYR A 162 -0.14 -1.77 -0.12
N ASN A 163 -0.60 -1.82 -1.36
CA ASN A 163 -0.63 -3.01 -2.21
C ASN A 163 0.63 -3.09 -3.08
N TYR A 164 1.42 -4.14 -2.91
CA TYR A 164 2.52 -4.45 -3.85
C TYR A 164 2.01 -4.86 -5.22
N ALA A 165 0.84 -5.50 -5.26
CA ALA A 165 0.21 -5.93 -6.50
C ALA A 165 -1.26 -5.50 -6.49
N PRO A 166 -1.60 -4.38 -7.16
CA PRO A 166 -2.98 -3.94 -7.26
C PRO A 166 -3.94 -5.03 -7.75
N GLY A 167 -5.07 -5.18 -7.05
CA GLY A 167 -6.12 -6.12 -7.41
C GLY A 167 -6.65 -5.87 -8.83
N SER A 168 -6.89 -6.95 -9.60
CA SER A 168 -7.38 -6.87 -10.97
C SER A 168 -8.19 -8.11 -11.35
N ILE A 169 -9.03 -7.99 -12.38
CA ILE A 169 -9.69 -9.13 -13.02
C ILE A 169 -8.73 -9.94 -13.90
N ASN A 170 -7.59 -9.35 -14.28
CA ASN A 170 -6.53 -10.07 -14.97
C ASN A 170 -5.97 -11.16 -14.04
N ILE A 171 -5.93 -12.40 -14.51
CA ILE A 171 -5.64 -13.58 -13.69
C ILE A 171 -4.22 -13.55 -13.07
N ILE A 172 -3.23 -13.04 -13.81
CA ILE A 172 -1.84 -12.94 -13.33
C ILE A 172 -1.76 -11.88 -12.23
N LYS A 173 -2.36 -10.71 -12.46
CA LYS A 173 -2.42 -9.65 -11.43
C LYS A 173 -3.20 -10.09 -10.19
N PHE A 174 -4.30 -10.83 -10.36
CA PHE A 174 -5.05 -11.42 -9.26
C PHE A 174 -4.23 -12.42 -8.45
N TYR A 175 -3.45 -13.26 -9.13
CA TYR A 175 -2.53 -14.19 -8.48
C TYR A 175 -1.46 -13.44 -7.69
N ASN A 176 -0.83 -12.42 -8.28
CA ASN A 176 0.18 -11.61 -7.60
C ASN A 176 -0.39 -10.88 -6.37
N HIS A 177 -1.57 -10.27 -6.48
CA HIS A 177 -2.26 -9.65 -5.34
C HIS A 177 -2.51 -10.66 -4.21
N THR A 178 -2.92 -11.88 -4.58
CA THR A 178 -3.12 -12.95 -3.58
C THR A 178 -1.80 -13.37 -2.94
N LYS A 179 -0.74 -13.53 -3.73
CA LYS A 179 0.57 -13.99 -3.29
C LYS A 179 1.27 -12.96 -2.39
N TYR A 180 1.29 -11.69 -2.80
CA TYR A 180 2.08 -10.65 -2.17
C TYR A 180 1.31 -9.79 -1.16
N ASP A 181 -0.01 -9.67 -1.28
CA ASP A 181 -0.78 -8.81 -0.37
C ASP A 181 -1.62 -9.63 0.60
N LYS A 182 -2.49 -10.52 0.08
CA LYS A 182 -3.48 -11.23 0.89
C LYS A 182 -2.90 -12.36 1.75
N LYS A 183 -1.98 -13.17 1.20
CA LYS A 183 -1.35 -14.26 1.97
C LYS A 183 -0.54 -13.73 3.15
N PRO A 184 0.34 -12.71 2.99
CA PRO A 184 1.02 -12.08 4.11
C PRO A 184 0.07 -11.48 5.14
N TRP A 185 -0.98 -10.78 4.70
CA TRP A 185 -2.01 -10.26 5.61
C TRP A 185 -2.71 -11.35 6.43
N LYS A 186 -3.06 -12.48 5.81
CA LYS A 186 -3.61 -13.64 6.54
C LYS A 186 -2.64 -14.28 7.52
N LYS A 187 -1.34 -14.04 7.37
CA LYS A 187 -0.30 -14.56 8.27
C LYS A 187 -0.07 -13.61 9.45
N TRP A 188 0.00 -12.30 9.18
CA TRP A 188 0.53 -11.32 10.15
C TRP A 188 -0.45 -10.23 10.58
N GLY A 189 -1.58 -10.03 9.88
CA GLY A 189 -2.50 -8.92 10.15
C GLY A 189 -2.11 -7.63 9.43
N ASN A 190 -2.44 -6.47 10.00
CA ASN A 190 -2.03 -5.16 9.46
C ASN A 190 -0.85 -4.54 10.22
N ILE A 191 -0.74 -4.81 11.52
CA ILE A 191 0.32 -4.28 12.38
C ILE A 191 0.93 -5.39 13.24
N GLU A 192 2.15 -5.16 13.71
CA GLU A 192 2.79 -6.03 14.68
C GLU A 192 1.97 -6.10 15.98
N GLY A 193 1.86 -7.30 16.55
CA GLY A 193 1.08 -7.53 17.77
C GLY A 193 -0.44 -7.67 17.58
N PHE A 194 -0.99 -7.40 16.39
CA PHE A 194 -2.42 -7.61 16.09
C PHE A 194 -2.62 -8.50 14.86
N SER A 195 -2.57 -9.80 15.11
CA SER A 195 -2.55 -10.83 14.06
C SER A 195 -3.87 -10.97 13.31
N TYR A 196 -3.83 -11.68 12.18
CA TYR A 196 -5.04 -12.11 11.47
C TYR A 196 -6.02 -12.88 12.38
N GLU A 197 -5.53 -13.71 13.29
CA GLU A 197 -6.40 -14.43 14.23
C GLU A 197 -7.11 -13.48 15.20
N ASN A 198 -6.46 -12.39 15.61
CA ASN A 198 -7.10 -11.35 16.42
C ASN A 198 -8.22 -10.66 15.61
N ILE A 199 -7.94 -10.27 14.37
CA ILE A 199 -8.93 -9.67 13.46
C ILE A 199 -10.13 -10.59 13.26
N MET A 200 -9.90 -11.89 13.05
CA MET A 200 -10.98 -12.85 12.78
C MET A 200 -11.86 -13.17 13.99
N LYS A 201 -11.46 -12.79 15.20
CA LYS A 201 -12.31 -12.86 16.41
C LYS A 201 -13.30 -11.70 16.51
N LEU A 202 -13.08 -10.62 15.76
CA LEU A 202 -13.96 -9.46 15.74
C LEU A 202 -15.23 -9.74 14.96
N LYS A 203 -16.34 -9.11 15.37
CA LYS A 203 -17.60 -9.18 14.62
C LYS A 203 -17.42 -8.48 13.28
N SER A 204 -17.61 -9.22 12.18
CA SER A 204 -17.64 -8.63 10.84
C SER A 204 -19.04 -8.13 10.52
N GLU A 205 -19.13 -6.88 10.07
CA GLU A 205 -20.35 -6.25 9.58
C GLU A 205 -20.44 -6.30 8.05
N HIS A 206 -19.57 -7.08 7.39
CA HIS A 206 -19.62 -7.22 5.95
C HIS A 206 -20.93 -7.86 5.48
N GLY A 207 -21.64 -7.19 4.57
CA GLY A 207 -22.83 -7.72 3.92
C GLY A 207 -24.14 -7.46 4.65
N THR A 208 -24.08 -6.86 5.85
CA THR A 208 -25.26 -6.34 6.57
C THR A 208 -26.00 -5.28 5.76
N ALA A 209 -27.25 -5.02 6.12
CA ALA A 209 -28.04 -3.95 5.48
C ALA A 209 -27.36 -2.58 5.68
N GLU A 210 -26.83 -2.33 6.87
CA GLU A 210 -26.10 -1.11 7.21
C GLU A 210 -24.86 -0.91 6.33
N SER A 211 -23.99 -1.92 6.19
CA SER A 211 -22.80 -1.79 5.34
C SER A 211 -23.12 -1.57 3.86
N LYS A 212 -24.20 -2.18 3.37
CA LYS A 212 -24.71 -1.94 2.01
C LYS A 212 -25.24 -0.52 1.84
N ASN A 213 -25.92 0.02 2.86
CA ASN A 213 -26.46 1.37 2.83
C ASN A 213 -25.33 2.41 2.90
N ALA A 214 -24.35 2.24 3.80
CA ALA A 214 -23.14 3.04 3.88
C ALA A 214 -22.42 3.13 2.52
N TYR A 215 -22.25 2.01 1.83
CA TYR A 215 -21.64 2.01 0.49
C TYR A 215 -22.47 2.76 -0.56
N LYS A 216 -23.80 2.64 -0.53
CA LYS A 216 -24.70 3.41 -1.42
C LYS A 216 -24.63 4.91 -1.13
N GLU A 217 -24.54 5.28 0.14
CA GLU A 217 -24.44 6.66 0.59
C GLU A 217 -23.17 7.33 0.06
N ILE A 218 -21.99 6.72 0.24
CA ILE A 218 -20.74 7.23 -0.32
C ILE A 218 -20.83 7.38 -1.84
N LYS A 219 -21.41 6.40 -2.55
CA LYS A 219 -21.61 6.52 -4.00
C LYS A 219 -22.47 7.73 -4.36
N LYS A 220 -23.55 8.00 -3.61
CA LYS A 220 -24.37 9.20 -3.81
C LYS A 220 -23.59 10.48 -3.52
N MET A 221 -22.73 10.50 -2.50
CA MET A 221 -21.89 11.68 -2.20
C MET A 221 -20.89 11.96 -3.34
N ILE A 222 -20.22 10.91 -3.84
CA ILE A 222 -19.29 11.01 -4.96
C ILE A 222 -20.01 11.52 -6.22
N ASN A 223 -21.17 10.95 -6.56
CA ASN A 223 -21.94 11.38 -7.74
C ASN A 223 -22.39 12.85 -7.62
N ARG A 224 -22.89 13.25 -6.45
CA ARG A 224 -23.22 14.66 -6.17
C ARG A 224 -22.03 15.59 -6.43
N LYS A 225 -20.82 15.25 -5.97
CA LYS A 225 -19.61 16.05 -6.24
C LYS A 225 -19.13 15.99 -7.69
N ARG A 226 -19.50 14.96 -8.46
CA ARG A 226 -19.26 14.91 -9.91
C ARG A 226 -20.24 15.77 -10.71
N GLY A 227 -21.35 16.21 -10.11
CA GLY A 227 -22.45 16.85 -10.82
C GLY A 227 -23.30 15.86 -11.63
N ILE A 228 -23.41 14.60 -11.16
CA ILE A 228 -24.19 13.51 -11.78
C ILE A 228 -25.23 13.01 -10.78
#